data_AF-A0A285UUN0-F1
#
_entry.id   AF-A0A285UUN0-F1
#
_cell.length_a   1.000
_cell.length_b   1.000
_cell.length_c   1.000
_cell.angle_alpha   90.00
_cell.angle_beta   90.00
_cell.angle_gamma   90.00
#
_symmetry.space_group_name_H-M   'P 1'
#
loop_
_entity.id
_entity.type
_entity.pdbx_description
1 polymer ?
#
loop_
_entity_poly.entity_id
_entity_poly.type
_entity_poly.pdbx_seq_one_letter_code
_entity_poly.pdbx_strand_id
1 'polypeptide(L)'
;MTSILTNIAAMSALQTLRSINSNMEETQGRVSSGLRVGEAADNAAYWSIATTMRSDNKAISAVQDALGLGAAKVDTAYAGMESAIDVVDEIKKKVVAATEQGVDKEKVQEEIKQLQQQLISIASGASFNGQNWLVFDSTDTSATNVADKTIVSGFIRNADSTVLTNSTTYTLNSDASTADSNVLFGTIDTTANTGTGGILGSSAIDLGLTATTATWDGTVTILDMDISAYSDEDMASALSLVETGLQLMQKAASQLGSIALRIDLQEDFANKLSDAIDSGVGRLVDADMNEESTRLKALQTQQQLGIQSLSIANSNSENILSLFR
;
A
#
# COMPACT_ATOMS: atom_id res chain seq x y z
N MET A 1 -66.03 19.74 -36.14
CA MET A 1 -66.91 20.08 -35.01
C MET A 1 -66.05 20.55 -33.86
N THR A 2 -65.99 21.86 -33.63
CA THR A 2 -65.33 22.46 -32.47
C THR A 2 -66.30 22.40 -31.29
N SER A 3 -65.97 21.61 -30.27
CA SER A 3 -66.71 21.57 -29.00
C SER A 3 -66.32 22.79 -28.16
N ILE A 4 -67.30 23.54 -27.64
CA ILE A 4 -67.06 24.70 -26.75
C ILE A 4 -66.63 24.24 -25.35
N LEU A 5 -67.02 23.02 -24.95
CA LEU A 5 -66.78 22.48 -23.61
C LEU A 5 -65.43 21.75 -23.48
N THR A 6 -64.85 21.31 -24.60
CA THR A 6 -63.61 20.52 -24.61
C THR A 6 -62.65 21.06 -25.67
N ASN A 7 -61.62 21.78 -25.20
CA ASN A 7 -60.54 22.27 -26.06
C ASN A 7 -59.50 21.18 -26.33
N ILE A 8 -59.72 20.42 -27.40
CA ILE A 8 -58.85 19.30 -27.81
C ILE A 8 -57.44 19.81 -28.18
N ALA A 9 -57.32 21.01 -28.75
CA ALA A 9 -56.03 21.61 -29.10
C ALA A 9 -55.20 21.95 -27.85
N ALA A 10 -55.82 22.52 -26.81
CA ALA A 10 -55.16 22.80 -25.54
C ALA A 10 -54.80 21.51 -24.77
N MET A 11 -55.65 20.47 -24.81
CA MET A 11 -55.32 19.18 -24.20
C MET A 11 -54.11 18.50 -24.86
N SER A 12 -54.04 18.53 -26.19
CA SER A 12 -52.88 18.04 -26.95
C SER A 12 -51.62 18.83 -26.60
N ALA A 13 -51.69 20.17 -26.63
CA ALA A 13 -50.58 21.04 -26.25
C ALA A 13 -50.10 20.80 -24.80
N LEU A 14 -51.02 20.57 -23.85
CA LEU A 14 -50.70 20.27 -22.46
C LEU A 14 -50.00 18.91 -22.31
N GLN A 15 -50.41 17.90 -23.08
CA GLN A 15 -49.75 16.59 -23.09
C GLN A 15 -48.31 16.70 -23.61
N THR A 16 -48.09 17.49 -24.67
CA THR A 16 -46.74 17.77 -25.19
C THR A 16 -45.91 18.55 -24.17
N LEU A 17 -46.49 19.53 -23.48
CA LEU A 17 -45.80 20.31 -22.45
C LEU A 17 -45.39 19.46 -21.25
N ARG A 18 -46.25 18.52 -20.82
CA ARG A 18 -45.90 17.55 -19.76
C ARG A 18 -44.74 16.65 -20.16
N SER A 19 -44.70 16.19 -21.41
CA SER A 19 -43.57 15.42 -21.95
C SER A 19 -42.28 16.24 -21.99
N ILE A 20 -42.34 17.49 -22.46
CA ILE A 20 -41.18 18.40 -22.47
C ILE A 20 -40.67 18.65 -21.04
N ASN A 21 -41.56 18.90 -20.08
CA ASN A 21 -41.18 19.11 -18.69
C ASN A 21 -40.52 17.87 -18.09
N SER A 22 -41.05 16.67 -18.34
CA SER A 22 -40.45 15.41 -17.88
C SER A 22 -39.05 15.21 -18.46
N ASN A 23 -38.88 15.43 -19.77
CA ASN A 23 -37.57 15.31 -20.42
C ASN A 23 -36.59 16.38 -19.92
N MET A 24 -37.07 17.59 -19.63
CA MET A 24 -36.26 18.68 -19.08
C MET A 24 -35.78 18.36 -17.67
N GLU A 25 -36.63 17.77 -16.83
CA GLU A 25 -36.26 17.31 -15.48
C GLU A 25 -35.23 16.19 -15.53
N GLU A 26 -35.38 15.22 -16.44
CA GLU A 26 -34.39 14.17 -16.66
C GLU A 26 -33.03 14.73 -17.12
N THR A 27 -33.01 15.60 -18.14
CA THR A 27 -31.77 16.24 -18.61
C THR A 27 -31.17 17.13 -17.51
N GLN A 28 -31.96 17.83 -16.70
CA GLN A 28 -31.45 18.57 -15.54
C GLN A 28 -30.79 17.62 -14.51
N GLY A 29 -31.39 16.46 -14.24
CA GLY A 29 -30.80 15.44 -13.38
C GLY A 29 -29.47 14.92 -13.92
N ARG A 30 -29.36 14.68 -15.24
CA ARG A 30 -28.11 14.24 -15.90
C ARG A 30 -27.04 15.33 -15.90
N VAL A 31 -27.39 16.58 -16.20
CA VAL A 31 -26.47 17.72 -16.14
C VAL A 31 -26.01 17.97 -14.69
N SER A 32 -26.90 17.79 -13.70
CA SER A 32 -26.55 18.01 -12.29
C SER A 32 -25.70 16.89 -11.71
N SER A 33 -25.92 15.64 -12.11
CA SER A 33 -25.18 14.47 -11.62
C SER A 33 -23.92 14.16 -12.44
N GLY A 34 -23.87 14.63 -13.69
CA GLY A 34 -22.85 14.23 -14.67
C GLY A 34 -23.02 12.80 -15.20
N LEU A 35 -24.06 12.08 -14.77
CA LEU A 35 -24.27 10.66 -15.09
C LEU A 35 -25.44 10.51 -16.06
N ARG A 36 -25.23 9.75 -17.12
CA ARG A 36 -26.27 9.25 -18.03
C ARG A 36 -27.11 8.14 -17.39
N VAL A 37 -26.51 7.33 -16.51
CA VAL A 37 -27.16 6.23 -15.79
C VAL A 37 -26.89 6.39 -14.29
N GLY A 38 -27.69 7.20 -13.61
CA GLY A 38 -27.51 7.49 -12.17
C GLY A 38 -28.11 6.41 -11.28
N GLU A 39 -29.27 5.89 -11.70
CA GLU A 39 -30.07 4.94 -10.91
C GLU A 39 -30.30 3.63 -11.66
N ALA A 40 -30.66 2.58 -10.92
CA ALA A 40 -30.98 1.27 -11.50
C ALA A 40 -32.20 1.33 -12.46
N ALA A 41 -33.07 2.31 -12.28
CA ALA A 41 -34.23 2.56 -13.14
C ALA A 41 -33.83 3.01 -14.55
N ASP A 42 -32.72 3.74 -14.70
CA ASP A 42 -32.24 4.25 -15.99
C ASP A 42 -31.74 3.11 -16.88
N ASN A 43 -30.90 2.24 -16.32
CA ASN A 43 -30.43 1.02 -16.96
C ASN A 43 -29.81 0.06 -15.94
N ALA A 44 -30.57 -0.96 -15.53
CA ALA A 44 -30.13 -1.91 -14.51
C ALA A 44 -28.82 -2.64 -14.85
N ALA A 45 -28.60 -2.97 -16.13
CA ALA A 45 -27.41 -3.72 -16.56
C ALA A 45 -26.13 -2.87 -16.44
N TYR A 46 -26.12 -1.67 -17.02
CA TYR A 46 -24.96 -0.77 -16.93
C TYR A 46 -24.74 -0.28 -15.49
N TRP A 47 -25.81 0.01 -14.77
CA TRP A 47 -25.74 0.46 -13.38
C TRP A 47 -25.13 -0.61 -12.46
N SER A 48 -25.52 -1.88 -12.61
CA SER A 48 -24.98 -2.98 -11.78
C SER A 48 -23.49 -3.23 -12.05
N ILE A 49 -23.07 -3.19 -13.33
CA ILE A 49 -21.65 -3.35 -13.70
C ILE A 49 -20.84 -2.18 -13.14
N ALA A 50 -21.29 -0.95 -13.36
CA ALA A 50 -20.61 0.25 -12.88
C ALA A 50 -20.55 0.34 -11.35
N THR A 51 -21.59 -0.09 -10.64
CA THR A 51 -21.59 -0.13 -9.17
C THR A 51 -20.58 -1.13 -8.64
N THR A 52 -20.48 -2.31 -9.27
CA THR A 52 -19.49 -3.32 -8.91
C THR A 52 -18.06 -2.81 -9.18
N MET A 53 -17.84 -2.20 -10.35
CA MET A 53 -16.55 -1.60 -10.71
C MET A 53 -16.14 -0.43 -9.79
N ARG A 54 -17.07 0.44 -9.40
CA ARG A 54 -16.82 1.49 -8.39
C ARG A 54 -16.49 0.90 -7.02
N SER A 55 -17.15 -0.19 -6.63
CA SER A 55 -16.82 -0.91 -5.41
C SER A 55 -15.42 -1.52 -5.48
N ASP A 56 -15.03 -2.07 -6.63
CA ASP A 56 -13.70 -2.62 -6.86
C ASP A 56 -12.62 -1.53 -6.80
N ASN A 57 -12.88 -0.36 -7.39
CA ASN A 57 -11.96 0.76 -7.29
C ASN A 57 -11.73 1.18 -5.83
N LYS A 58 -12.81 1.31 -5.03
CA LYS A 58 -12.67 1.59 -3.58
C LYS A 58 -11.82 0.55 -2.85
N ALA A 59 -11.95 -0.72 -3.24
CA ALA A 59 -11.13 -1.77 -2.66
C ALA A 59 -9.67 -1.72 -3.12
N ILE A 60 -9.40 -1.36 -4.38
CA ILE A 60 -8.05 -1.11 -4.89
C ILE A 60 -7.41 0.06 -4.15
N SER A 61 -8.15 1.16 -3.91
CA SER A 61 -7.67 2.28 -3.10
C SER A 61 -7.31 1.87 -1.68
N ALA A 62 -8.12 1.02 -1.02
CA ALA A 62 -7.77 0.47 0.28
C ALA A 62 -6.51 -0.43 0.23
N VAL A 63 -6.27 -1.14 -0.88
CA VAL A 63 -5.04 -1.88 -1.11
C VAL A 63 -3.84 -0.95 -1.32
N GLN A 64 -4.00 0.19 -1.98
CA GLN A 64 -2.95 1.20 -2.12
C GLN A 64 -2.54 1.78 -0.76
N ASP A 65 -3.51 2.11 0.10
CA ASP A 65 -3.22 2.55 1.47
C ASP A 65 -2.45 1.47 2.25
N ALA A 66 -2.83 0.20 2.07
CA ALA A 66 -2.14 -0.92 2.70
C ALA A 66 -0.73 -1.16 2.11
N LEU A 67 -0.52 -0.94 0.82
CA LEU A 67 0.78 -0.99 0.16
C LEU A 67 1.69 0.13 0.65
N GLY A 68 1.19 1.36 0.80
CA GLY A 68 1.94 2.48 1.36
C GLY A 68 2.34 2.24 2.82
N LEU A 69 1.45 1.64 3.62
CA LEU A 69 1.79 1.19 4.97
C LEU A 69 2.85 0.07 4.95
N GLY A 70 2.80 -0.83 3.96
CA GLY A 70 3.78 -1.87 3.74
C GLY A 70 5.16 -1.32 3.34
N ALA A 71 5.20 -0.35 2.42
CA ALA A 71 6.40 0.35 2.00
C ALA A 71 7.08 1.00 3.20
N ALA A 72 6.34 1.78 3.99
CA ALA A 72 6.88 2.43 5.18
C ALA A 72 7.51 1.46 6.20
N LYS A 73 6.94 0.25 6.35
CA LYS A 73 7.52 -0.81 7.20
C LYS A 73 8.84 -1.34 6.62
N VAL A 74 8.87 -1.63 5.33
CA VAL A 74 10.06 -2.14 4.64
C VAL A 74 11.17 -1.09 4.62
N ASP A 75 10.84 0.18 4.38
CA ASP A 75 11.79 1.29 4.38
C ASP A 75 12.40 1.52 5.76
N THR A 76 11.58 1.43 6.83
CA THR A 76 12.08 1.52 8.21
C THR A 76 13.07 0.38 8.52
N ALA A 77 12.74 -0.83 8.09
CA ALA A 77 13.63 -1.98 8.23
C ALA A 77 14.93 -1.81 7.41
N TYR A 78 14.81 -1.35 6.16
CA TYR A 78 15.95 -1.12 5.27
C TYR A 78 16.89 -0.05 5.85
N ALA A 79 16.37 1.08 6.33
CA ALA A 79 17.17 2.14 6.94
C ALA A 79 17.88 1.68 8.23
N GLY A 80 17.20 0.86 9.05
CA GLY A 80 17.82 0.25 10.23
C GLY A 80 18.91 -0.77 9.87
N MET A 81 18.70 -1.54 8.81
CA MET A 81 19.70 -2.48 8.27
C MET A 81 20.94 -1.74 7.76
N GLU A 82 20.77 -0.68 6.97
CA GLU A 82 21.87 0.13 6.45
C GLU A 82 22.69 0.76 7.58
N SER A 83 22.01 1.35 8.57
CA SER A 83 22.69 1.93 9.74
C SER A 83 23.44 0.87 10.55
N ALA A 84 22.91 -0.35 10.63
CA ALA A 84 23.59 -1.47 11.28
C ALA A 84 24.83 -1.92 10.49
N ILE A 85 24.75 -1.96 9.14
CA ILE A 85 25.90 -2.30 8.27
C ILE A 85 27.04 -1.30 8.51
N ASP A 86 26.76 0.01 8.53
CA ASP A 86 27.77 1.04 8.79
C ASP A 86 28.48 0.86 10.14
N VAL A 87 27.73 0.52 11.19
CA VAL A 87 28.30 0.27 12.53
C VAL A 87 29.14 -1.00 12.56
N VAL A 88 28.72 -2.08 11.86
CA VAL A 88 29.53 -3.30 11.74
C VAL A 88 30.81 -3.05 10.94
N ASP A 89 30.77 -2.19 9.91
CA ASP A 89 31.95 -1.74 9.18
C ASP A 89 32.92 -0.94 10.08
N GLU A 90 32.42 -0.11 10.99
CA GLU A 90 33.25 0.53 12.00
C GLU A 90 33.86 -0.50 12.98
N ILE A 91 33.10 -1.50 13.43
CA ILE A 91 33.64 -2.60 14.25
C ILE A 91 34.77 -3.30 13.50
N LYS A 92 34.58 -3.61 12.22
CA LYS A 92 35.61 -4.20 11.36
C LYS A 92 36.88 -3.37 11.34
N LYS A 93 36.78 -2.04 11.15
CA LYS A 93 37.93 -1.14 11.17
C LYS A 93 38.65 -1.16 12.52
N LYS A 94 37.91 -1.21 13.64
CA LYS A 94 38.49 -1.30 14.98
C LYS A 94 39.20 -2.63 15.23
N VAL A 95 38.61 -3.75 14.81
CA VAL A 95 39.25 -5.07 14.88
C VAL A 95 40.54 -5.10 14.06
N VAL A 96 40.55 -4.53 12.85
CA VAL A 96 41.77 -4.41 12.04
C VAL A 96 42.81 -3.50 12.71
N ALA A 97 42.41 -2.37 13.29
CA ALA A 97 43.34 -1.50 13.99
C ALA A 97 43.98 -2.20 15.21
N ALA A 98 43.24 -3.08 15.88
CA ALA A 98 43.74 -3.88 17.00
C ALA A 98 44.70 -5.01 16.61
N THR A 99 44.88 -5.32 15.33
CA THR A 99 45.90 -6.29 14.88
C THR A 99 47.30 -5.70 14.81
N GLU A 100 47.45 -4.37 14.88
CA GLU A 100 48.76 -3.72 14.82
C GLU A 100 49.53 -3.91 16.14
N GLN A 101 50.82 -4.22 16.03
CA GLN A 101 51.66 -4.47 17.21
C GLN A 101 51.86 -3.19 18.03
N GLY A 102 51.56 -3.25 19.33
CA GLY A 102 51.68 -2.12 20.26
C GLY A 102 50.40 -1.33 20.48
N VAL A 103 49.28 -1.74 19.88
CA VAL A 103 47.95 -1.19 20.19
C VAL A 103 47.42 -1.77 21.51
N ASP A 104 46.79 -0.90 22.30
CA ASP A 104 46.13 -1.25 23.55
C ASP A 104 44.74 -1.85 23.26
N LYS A 105 44.68 -3.19 23.22
CA LYS A 105 43.47 -3.93 22.85
C LYS A 105 42.31 -3.73 23.83
N GLU A 106 42.58 -3.43 25.10
CA GLU A 106 41.54 -3.15 26.09
C GLU A 106 40.78 -1.86 25.74
N LYS A 107 41.49 -0.80 25.33
CA LYS A 107 40.86 0.46 24.91
C LYS A 107 40.08 0.33 23.62
N VAL A 108 40.58 -0.44 22.65
CA VAL A 108 39.84 -0.70 21.42
C VAL A 108 38.59 -1.53 21.70
N GLN A 109 38.66 -2.48 22.64
CA GLN A 109 37.50 -3.26 23.08
C GLN A 109 36.43 -2.37 23.73
N GLU A 110 36.80 -1.33 24.50
CA GLU A 110 35.82 -0.37 25.04
C GLU A 110 35.05 0.35 23.91
N GLU A 111 35.73 0.74 22.84
CA GLU A 111 35.08 1.35 21.67
C GLU A 111 34.20 0.36 20.90
N ILE A 112 34.66 -0.88 20.71
CA ILE A 112 33.87 -1.96 20.08
C ILE A 112 32.61 -2.22 20.90
N LYS A 113 32.70 -2.23 22.23
CA LYS A 113 31.55 -2.41 23.12
C LYS A 113 30.51 -1.31 22.94
N GLN A 114 30.93 -0.05 22.76
CA GLN A 114 29.99 1.05 22.46
C GLN A 114 29.31 0.84 21.10
N LEU A 115 30.03 0.40 20.07
CA LEU A 115 29.47 0.09 18.75
C LEU A 115 28.49 -1.10 18.82
N GLN A 116 28.79 -2.14 19.59
CA GLN A 116 27.88 -3.26 19.85
C GLN A 116 26.59 -2.81 20.54
N GLN A 117 26.67 -1.91 21.52
CA GLN A 117 25.49 -1.31 22.16
C GLN A 117 24.66 -0.45 21.18
N GLN A 118 25.34 0.26 20.28
CA GLN A 118 24.70 1.02 19.23
C GLN A 118 23.93 0.10 18.26
N LEU A 119 24.45 -1.08 17.92
CA LEU A 119 23.74 -2.06 17.09
C LEU A 119 22.42 -2.52 17.70
N ILE A 120 22.41 -2.79 19.02
CA ILE A 120 21.18 -3.14 19.73
C ILE A 120 20.19 -1.97 19.71
N SER A 121 20.68 -0.74 19.89
CA SER A 121 19.85 0.47 19.86
C SER A 121 19.25 0.71 18.47
N ILE A 122 20.01 0.52 17.39
CA ILE A 122 19.52 0.62 16.01
C ILE A 122 18.49 -0.48 15.74
N ALA A 123 18.81 -1.73 16.09
CA ALA A 123 17.93 -2.86 15.85
C ALA A 123 16.62 -2.73 16.63
N SER A 124 16.64 -2.29 17.89
CA SER A 124 15.42 -2.06 18.69
C SER A 124 14.64 -0.80 18.25
N GLY A 125 15.35 0.23 17.79
CA GLY A 125 14.77 1.49 17.31
C GLY A 125 14.08 1.40 15.96
N ALA A 126 14.46 0.44 15.10
CA ALA A 126 13.89 0.19 13.77
C ALA A 126 12.48 -0.45 13.82
N SER A 127 11.58 0.15 14.60
CA SER A 127 10.18 -0.29 14.73
C SER A 127 9.23 0.70 14.05
N PHE A 128 8.27 0.17 13.29
CA PHE A 128 7.20 0.94 12.67
C PHE A 128 5.86 0.41 13.15
N ASN A 129 5.07 1.28 13.81
CA ASN A 129 3.76 0.93 14.37
C ASN A 129 3.82 -0.33 15.29
N GLY A 130 4.85 -0.40 16.15
CA GLY A 130 5.06 -1.50 17.09
C GLY A 130 5.55 -2.81 16.45
N GLN A 131 5.81 -2.85 15.14
CA GLN A 131 6.38 -4.01 14.46
C GLN A 131 7.84 -3.73 14.11
N ASN A 132 8.71 -4.68 14.42
CA ASN A 132 10.11 -4.67 14.03
C ASN A 132 10.38 -5.86 13.11
N TRP A 133 11.03 -5.60 11.98
CA TRP A 133 11.33 -6.61 10.95
C TRP A 133 12.80 -7.03 10.98
N LEU A 134 13.62 -6.35 11.79
CA LEU A 134 15.04 -6.66 11.98
C LEU A 134 15.29 -7.59 13.17
N VAL A 135 14.27 -7.82 13.99
CA VAL A 135 14.34 -8.68 15.17
C VAL A 135 13.25 -9.73 15.06
N PHE A 136 13.65 -10.99 15.15
CA PHE A 136 12.73 -12.09 15.35
C PHE A 136 12.34 -12.06 16.84
N ASP A 137 11.12 -11.66 17.18
CA ASP A 137 10.66 -11.71 18.56
C ASP A 137 10.15 -13.13 18.84
N SER A 138 11.02 -13.99 19.40
CA SER A 138 10.67 -15.37 19.74
C SER A 138 9.94 -15.51 21.10
N THR A 139 9.80 -14.42 21.86
CA THR A 139 9.21 -14.44 23.20
C THR A 139 7.69 -14.37 23.21
N ASP A 140 7.07 -14.03 22.06
CA ASP A 140 5.63 -14.15 21.90
C ASP A 140 5.22 -15.61 21.65
N THR A 141 4.98 -16.32 22.76
CA THR A 141 4.44 -17.69 22.80
C THR A 141 3.03 -17.83 22.22
N SER A 142 2.39 -16.73 21.80
CA SER A 142 1.24 -16.79 20.89
C SER A 142 1.77 -16.78 19.46
N ALA A 143 1.70 -17.92 18.79
CA ALA A 143 2.08 -18.18 17.39
C ALA A 143 1.38 -17.30 16.32
N THR A 144 0.87 -16.13 16.70
CA THR A 144 0.26 -15.09 15.87
C THR A 144 1.19 -13.90 15.60
N ASN A 145 2.34 -13.76 16.29
CA ASN A 145 3.31 -12.67 16.05
C ASN A 145 4.70 -13.11 15.58
N VAL A 146 4.99 -14.41 15.63
CA VAL A 146 6.11 -15.08 14.93
C VAL A 146 5.73 -15.42 13.48
N ALA A 147 4.52 -15.05 13.05
CA ALA A 147 4.09 -15.25 11.68
C ALA A 147 4.87 -14.31 10.75
N ASP A 148 5.37 -14.88 9.66
CA ASP A 148 5.94 -14.18 8.53
C ASP A 148 5.26 -12.82 8.30
N LYS A 149 6.07 -11.76 8.12
CA LYS A 149 5.51 -10.41 7.97
C LYS A 149 4.86 -10.32 6.60
N THR A 150 3.53 -10.22 6.59
CA THR A 150 2.76 -10.13 5.36
C THR A 150 2.49 -8.67 5.00
N ILE A 151 2.62 -8.37 3.72
CA ILE A 151 2.20 -7.11 3.09
C ILE A 151 1.05 -7.45 2.15
N VAL A 152 -0.03 -6.68 2.20
CA VAL A 152 -1.10 -6.81 1.21
C VAL A 152 -0.53 -6.39 -0.15
N SER A 153 -0.46 -7.33 -1.08
CA SER A 153 0.16 -7.20 -2.39
C SER A 153 -0.87 -7.08 -3.52
N GLY A 154 -2.17 -7.11 -3.27
CA GLY A 154 -3.12 -6.93 -4.36
C GLY A 154 -4.55 -7.31 -4.02
N PHE A 155 -5.47 -6.81 -4.85
CA PHE A 155 -6.88 -7.17 -4.84
C PHE A 155 -7.16 -8.10 -6.02
N ILE A 156 -7.74 -9.28 -5.77
CA ILE A 156 -8.14 -10.22 -6.82
C ILE A 156 -9.63 -10.52 -6.66
N ARG A 157 -10.37 -10.36 -7.75
CA ARG A 157 -11.75 -10.84 -7.86
C ARG A 157 -11.73 -12.15 -8.65
N ASN A 158 -12.04 -13.27 -7.99
CA ASN A 158 -12.13 -14.58 -8.64
C ASN A 158 -13.42 -14.68 -9.48
N ALA A 159 -13.43 -15.63 -10.42
CA ALA A 159 -14.59 -15.92 -11.27
C ALA A 159 -15.87 -16.24 -10.46
N ASP A 160 -15.71 -16.74 -9.23
CA ASP A 160 -16.82 -17.06 -8.30
C ASP A 160 -17.33 -15.83 -7.52
N SER A 161 -16.96 -14.61 -7.93
CA SER A 161 -17.30 -13.34 -7.26
C SER A 161 -16.76 -13.17 -5.84
N THR A 162 -15.92 -14.08 -5.36
CA THR A 162 -15.17 -13.93 -4.11
C THR A 162 -14.02 -12.94 -4.27
N VAL A 163 -13.88 -12.05 -3.30
CA VAL A 163 -12.82 -11.06 -3.23
C VAL A 163 -11.71 -11.58 -2.31
N LEU A 164 -10.47 -11.60 -2.79
CA LEU A 164 -9.29 -12.00 -2.02
C LEU A 164 -8.24 -10.89 -2.07
N THR A 165 -7.59 -10.66 -0.94
CA THR A 165 -6.35 -9.88 -0.89
C THR A 165 -5.18 -10.83 -1.06
N ASN A 166 -4.38 -10.64 -2.11
CA ASN A 166 -3.11 -11.32 -2.25
C ASN A 166 -2.11 -10.70 -1.26
N SER A 167 -1.29 -11.50 -0.58
CA SER A 167 -0.27 -11.00 0.35
C SER A 167 1.11 -11.48 -0.06
N THR A 168 2.08 -10.57 -0.08
CA THR A 168 3.50 -10.92 -0.13
C THR A 168 3.95 -11.24 1.28
N THR A 169 4.47 -12.43 1.47
CA THR A 169 4.97 -12.89 2.77
C THR A 169 6.49 -12.71 2.82
N TYR A 170 6.99 -11.93 3.78
CA TYR A 170 8.39 -11.89 4.17
C TYR A 170 8.59 -12.84 5.34
N THR A 171 9.11 -14.03 5.05
CA THR A 171 9.40 -15.04 6.06
C THR A 171 10.62 -14.61 6.87
N LEU A 172 10.44 -14.30 8.15
CA LEU A 172 11.57 -13.97 9.02
C LEU A 172 12.28 -15.28 9.40
N ASN A 173 13.57 -15.37 9.08
CA ASN A 173 14.41 -16.50 9.42
C ASN A 173 15.52 -16.03 10.37
N SER A 174 15.46 -16.47 11.62
CA SER A 174 16.47 -16.23 12.66
C SER A 174 17.53 -17.32 12.75
N ASP A 175 17.43 -18.38 11.94
CA ASP A 175 18.36 -19.49 11.94
C ASP A 175 19.60 -19.15 11.10
N ALA A 176 20.64 -18.70 11.80
CA ALA A 176 21.94 -18.37 11.23
C ALA A 176 22.70 -19.58 10.67
N SER A 177 22.31 -20.82 11.04
CA SER A 177 22.90 -22.04 10.47
C SER A 177 22.53 -22.26 9.00
N THR A 178 21.46 -21.58 8.56
CA THR A 178 21.11 -21.48 7.16
C THR A 178 21.65 -20.16 6.62
N ALA A 179 22.32 -20.17 5.46
CA ALA A 179 22.82 -18.96 4.80
C ALA A 179 21.70 -17.95 4.39
N ASP A 180 20.45 -18.19 4.82
CA ASP A 180 19.22 -17.46 4.51
C ASP A 180 18.68 -16.67 5.71
N SER A 181 19.43 -16.54 6.81
CA SER A 181 19.08 -15.65 7.92
C SER A 181 18.92 -14.21 7.43
N ASN A 182 17.81 -13.56 7.83
CA ASN A 182 17.44 -12.23 7.34
C ASN A 182 17.09 -11.22 8.45
N VAL A 183 17.19 -11.63 9.71
CA VAL A 183 17.07 -10.75 10.88
C VAL A 183 18.43 -10.48 11.51
N LEU A 184 18.60 -9.29 12.08
CA LEU A 184 19.80 -8.92 12.83
C LEU A 184 19.92 -9.74 14.11
N PHE A 185 18.80 -9.90 14.82
CA PHE A 185 18.74 -10.62 16.09
C PHE A 185 17.57 -11.60 16.13
N GLY A 186 17.81 -12.75 16.76
CA GLY A 186 16.81 -13.79 17.01
C GLY A 186 15.92 -13.52 18.23
N THR A 187 16.34 -12.63 19.12
CA THR A 187 15.62 -11.98 20.24
C THR A 187 16.53 -10.89 20.78
N ILE A 188 15.96 -9.78 21.27
CA ILE A 188 16.70 -8.73 22.00
C ILE A 188 16.12 -8.61 23.41
N ASP A 189 16.97 -8.73 24.43
CA ASP A 189 16.67 -8.30 25.78
C ASP A 189 17.18 -6.86 25.96
N THR A 190 16.26 -5.90 25.98
CA THR A 190 16.56 -4.47 26.16
C THR A 190 16.93 -4.10 27.60
N THR A 191 16.67 -4.98 28.58
CA THR A 191 17.03 -4.77 29.99
C THR A 191 18.46 -5.25 30.27
N ALA A 192 18.83 -6.38 29.69
CA ALA A 192 20.21 -6.90 29.75
C ALA A 192 21.12 -6.29 28.66
N ASN A 193 20.53 -5.62 27.66
CA ASN A 193 21.21 -5.13 26.47
C ASN A 193 22.01 -6.25 25.77
N THR A 194 21.35 -7.39 25.58
CA THR A 194 21.90 -8.57 24.92
C THR A 194 20.97 -9.02 23.79
N GLY A 195 21.54 -9.41 22.65
CA GLY A 195 20.82 -10.01 21.54
C GLY A 195 21.29 -11.44 21.31
N THR A 196 20.37 -12.37 21.10
CA THR A 196 20.68 -13.79 20.86
C THR A 196 20.09 -14.24 19.53
N GLY A 197 20.82 -15.03 18.75
CA GLY A 197 20.42 -15.51 17.43
C GLY A 197 20.43 -14.43 16.34
N GLY A 198 19.94 -14.76 15.14
CA GLY A 198 20.02 -13.88 13.98
C GLY A 198 21.47 -13.69 13.48
N ILE A 199 21.70 -12.73 12.59
CA ILE A 199 23.02 -12.54 11.96
C ILE A 199 24.09 -12.09 12.97
N LEU A 200 23.72 -11.23 13.93
CA LEU A 200 24.67 -10.57 14.85
C LEU A 200 24.81 -11.28 16.21
N GLY A 201 23.78 -12.03 16.62
CA GLY A 201 23.74 -12.77 17.89
C GLY A 201 23.93 -14.27 17.74
N SER A 202 24.26 -14.78 16.55
CA SER A 202 24.61 -16.19 16.32
C SER A 202 26.09 -16.46 16.55
N SER A 203 26.38 -17.69 16.96
CA SER A 203 27.74 -18.14 17.21
C SER A 203 28.51 -18.25 15.90
N ALA A 204 29.82 -18.04 15.92
CA ALA A 204 30.68 -18.22 14.75
C ALA A 204 30.57 -19.62 14.11
N ILE A 205 30.30 -20.65 14.91
CA ILE A 205 30.05 -22.03 14.42
C ILE A 205 28.76 -22.10 13.60
N ASP A 206 27.68 -21.45 14.05
CA ASP A 206 26.41 -21.43 13.34
C ASP A 206 26.56 -20.70 11.99
N LEU A 207 27.44 -19.71 11.92
CA LEU A 207 27.82 -19.02 10.69
C LEU A 207 28.82 -19.81 9.81
N GLY A 208 29.12 -21.06 10.17
CA GLY A 208 29.97 -21.96 9.39
C GLY A 208 31.47 -21.76 9.59
N LEU A 209 31.88 -20.96 10.58
CA LEU A 209 33.29 -20.73 10.90
C LEU A 209 33.78 -21.77 11.92
N THR A 210 34.88 -22.46 11.59
CA THR A 210 35.43 -23.51 12.46
C THR A 210 36.34 -22.91 13.54
N ALA A 211 36.19 -23.38 14.78
CA ALA A 211 37.07 -23.01 15.88
C ALA A 211 38.55 -23.30 15.53
N THR A 212 39.41 -22.28 15.62
CA THR A 212 40.80 -22.35 15.15
C THR A 212 41.80 -22.47 16.31
N THR A 213 41.42 -22.05 17.52
CA THR A 213 42.27 -22.00 18.73
C THR A 213 41.45 -22.28 20.00
N ALA A 214 42.09 -22.32 21.18
CA ALA A 214 41.42 -22.51 22.47
C ALA A 214 40.72 -21.25 23.02
N THR A 215 41.10 -20.06 22.53
CA THR A 215 40.52 -18.75 22.86
C THR A 215 39.35 -18.42 21.94
N TRP A 216 39.41 -18.83 20.67
CA TRP A 216 38.30 -18.79 19.72
C TRP A 216 37.53 -20.13 19.75
N ASP A 217 36.64 -20.28 20.73
CA ASP A 217 35.79 -21.48 20.92
C ASP A 217 34.68 -21.61 19.85
N GLY A 218 34.54 -20.63 18.96
CA GLY A 218 33.50 -20.64 17.92
C GLY A 218 32.08 -20.36 18.43
N THR A 219 31.89 -20.31 19.75
CA THR A 219 30.68 -19.81 20.45
C THR A 219 30.61 -18.28 20.46
N VAL A 220 31.67 -17.59 20.03
CA VAL A 220 31.76 -16.13 19.99
C VAL A 220 30.77 -15.55 18.98
N THR A 221 30.06 -14.50 19.37
CA THR A 221 29.15 -13.72 18.51
C THR A 221 29.75 -12.36 18.18
N ILE A 222 29.21 -11.65 17.18
CA ILE A 222 29.66 -10.28 16.87
C ILE A 222 29.36 -9.32 18.04
N LEU A 223 28.33 -9.62 18.83
CA LEU A 223 27.88 -8.81 19.96
C LEU A 223 28.68 -9.04 21.26
N ASP A 224 29.19 -10.25 21.47
CA ASP A 224 29.93 -10.64 22.69
C ASP A 224 31.42 -10.89 22.42
N MET A 225 31.91 -10.45 21.27
CA MET A 225 33.32 -10.55 20.92
C MET A 225 34.17 -9.73 21.88
N ASP A 226 35.16 -10.38 22.51
CA ASP A 226 36.17 -9.74 23.33
C ASP A 226 37.56 -9.92 22.72
N ILE A 227 38.11 -8.85 22.12
CA ILE A 227 39.42 -8.88 21.46
C ILE A 227 40.61 -8.74 22.42
N SER A 228 40.38 -8.50 23.72
CA SER A 228 41.44 -8.18 24.69
C SER A 228 42.47 -9.31 24.85
N ALA A 229 42.03 -10.58 24.76
CA ALA A 229 42.86 -11.77 24.92
C ALA A 229 43.20 -12.48 23.60
N TYR A 230 42.82 -11.91 22.45
CA TYR A 230 42.96 -12.57 21.14
C TYR A 230 44.39 -12.56 20.62
N SER A 231 44.85 -13.72 20.16
CA SER A 231 46.06 -13.87 19.36
C SER A 231 45.85 -13.37 17.92
N ASP A 232 46.91 -13.22 17.12
CA ASP A 232 46.79 -12.74 15.74
C ASP A 232 45.94 -13.70 14.86
N GLU A 233 45.96 -15.00 15.16
CA GLU A 233 45.11 -16.01 14.52
C GLU A 233 43.63 -15.82 14.92
N ASP A 234 43.36 -15.50 16.19
CA ASP A 234 42.00 -15.23 16.68
C ASP A 234 41.42 -13.95 16.09
N MET A 235 42.26 -12.92 15.91
CA MET A 235 41.86 -11.68 15.26
C MET A 235 41.50 -11.89 13.79
N ALA A 236 42.19 -12.80 13.09
CA ALA A 236 41.83 -13.16 11.73
C ALA A 236 40.47 -13.88 11.68
N SER A 237 40.19 -14.77 12.64
CA SER A 237 38.88 -15.43 12.78
C SER A 237 37.77 -14.45 13.17
N ALA A 238 38.04 -13.50 14.06
CA ALA A 238 37.14 -12.41 14.41
C ALA A 238 36.80 -11.51 13.20
N LEU A 239 37.80 -11.19 12.38
CA LEU A 239 37.60 -10.44 11.15
C LEU A 239 36.74 -11.22 10.15
N SER A 240 36.98 -12.54 10.02
CA SER A 240 36.16 -13.41 9.18
C SER A 240 34.72 -13.50 9.67
N LEU A 241 34.49 -13.55 10.99
CA LEU A 241 33.14 -13.52 11.57
C LEU A 241 32.39 -12.25 11.20
N VAL A 242 33.04 -11.08 11.38
CA VAL A 242 32.45 -9.78 11.03
C VAL A 242 32.18 -9.68 9.53
N GLU A 243 33.07 -10.19 8.68
CA GLU A 243 32.87 -10.23 7.22
C GLU A 243 31.68 -11.11 6.81
N THR A 244 31.56 -12.30 7.38
CA THR A 244 30.40 -13.18 7.12
C THR A 244 29.10 -12.54 7.60
N GLY A 245 29.12 -11.88 8.77
CA GLY A 245 27.99 -11.10 9.26
C GLY A 245 27.57 -9.98 8.30
N LEU A 246 28.53 -9.20 7.79
CA LEU A 246 28.29 -8.16 6.78
C LEU A 246 27.69 -8.73 5.50
N GLN A 247 28.20 -9.86 4.99
CA GLN A 247 27.66 -10.50 3.79
C GLN A 247 26.20 -10.95 3.97
N LEU A 248 25.86 -11.49 5.14
CA LEU A 248 24.47 -11.85 5.45
C LEU A 248 23.58 -10.61 5.62
N MET A 249 24.06 -9.54 6.25
CA MET A 249 23.32 -8.27 6.35
C MET A 249 23.07 -7.65 4.97
N GLN A 250 24.07 -7.69 4.08
CA GLN A 250 23.92 -7.24 2.68
C GLN A 250 22.90 -8.10 1.92
N LYS A 251 22.88 -9.42 2.15
CA LYS A 251 21.86 -10.32 1.57
C LYS A 251 20.46 -9.98 2.10
N ALA A 252 20.32 -9.74 3.41
CA ALA A 252 19.06 -9.32 4.02
C ALA A 252 18.59 -7.96 3.49
N ALA A 253 19.50 -6.99 3.35
CA ALA A 253 19.23 -5.68 2.76
C ALA A 253 18.78 -5.81 1.30
N SER A 254 19.42 -6.68 0.51
CA SER A 254 19.02 -6.97 -0.87
C SER A 254 17.62 -7.58 -0.95
N GLN A 255 17.26 -8.48 -0.03
CA GLN A 255 15.91 -9.02 0.07
C GLN A 255 14.87 -7.92 0.39
N LEU A 256 15.14 -7.07 1.38
CA LEU A 256 14.27 -5.93 1.72
C LEU A 256 14.12 -4.97 0.53
N GLY A 257 15.21 -4.65 -0.17
CA GLY A 257 15.19 -3.83 -1.38
C GLY A 257 14.39 -4.44 -2.53
N SER A 258 14.45 -5.77 -2.71
CA SER A 258 13.62 -6.47 -3.71
C SER A 258 12.13 -6.41 -3.38
N ILE A 259 11.78 -6.40 -2.09
CA ILE A 259 10.40 -6.28 -1.62
C ILE A 259 9.91 -4.84 -1.81
N ALA A 260 10.73 -3.84 -1.47
CA ALA A 260 10.42 -2.43 -1.73
C ALA A 260 10.11 -2.21 -3.22
N LEU A 261 10.99 -2.66 -4.12
CA LEU A 261 10.77 -2.58 -5.57
C LEU A 261 9.47 -3.28 -6.00
N ARG A 262 9.15 -4.44 -5.41
CA ARG A 262 7.91 -5.16 -5.72
C ARG A 262 6.67 -4.38 -5.25
N ILE A 263 6.73 -3.70 -4.10
CA ILE A 263 5.65 -2.84 -3.60
C ILE A 263 5.45 -1.67 -4.57
N ASP A 264 6.51 -1.00 -5.00
CA ASP A 264 6.45 0.11 -5.96
C ASP A 264 5.78 -0.32 -7.27
N LEU A 265 6.19 -1.47 -7.82
CA LEU A 265 5.60 -2.04 -9.04
C LEU A 265 4.12 -2.37 -8.85
N GLN A 266 3.74 -2.83 -7.66
CA GLN A 266 2.36 -3.18 -7.35
C GLN A 266 1.49 -1.94 -7.14
N GLU A 267 2.04 -0.88 -6.56
CA GLU A 267 1.37 0.42 -6.42
C GLU A 267 1.11 1.03 -7.81
N ASP A 268 2.10 1.03 -8.70
CA ASP A 268 1.94 1.48 -10.09
C ASP A 268 0.90 0.64 -10.85
N PHE A 269 0.90 -0.68 -10.66
CA PHE A 269 -0.14 -1.54 -11.22
C PHE A 269 -1.53 -1.22 -10.68
N ALA A 270 -1.67 -1.01 -9.36
CA ALA A 270 -2.93 -0.64 -8.73
C ALA A 270 -3.46 0.71 -9.23
N ASN A 271 -2.57 1.70 -9.38
CA ASN A 271 -2.91 3.02 -9.96
C ASN A 271 -3.44 2.88 -11.39
N LYS A 272 -2.70 2.16 -12.25
CA LYS A 272 -3.12 1.92 -13.64
C LYS A 272 -4.43 1.15 -13.75
N LEU A 273 -4.65 0.18 -12.85
CA LEU A 273 -5.90 -0.58 -12.80
C LEU A 273 -7.07 0.30 -12.34
N SER A 274 -6.88 1.12 -11.31
CA SER A 274 -7.85 2.12 -10.85
C SER A 274 -8.26 3.06 -11.98
N ASP A 275 -7.28 3.66 -12.67
CA ASP A 275 -7.53 4.59 -13.80
C ASP A 275 -8.29 3.91 -14.95
N ALA A 276 -7.93 2.67 -15.27
CA ALA A 276 -8.61 1.90 -16.30
C ALA A 276 -10.06 1.56 -15.92
N ILE A 277 -10.31 1.24 -14.64
CA ILE A 277 -11.65 0.97 -14.11
C ILE A 277 -12.48 2.27 -14.10
N ASP A 278 -11.92 3.39 -13.66
CA ASP A 278 -12.61 4.69 -13.66
C ASP A 278 -12.97 5.15 -15.08
N SER A 279 -12.03 5.05 -16.02
CA SER A 279 -12.31 5.32 -17.43
C SER A 279 -13.35 4.36 -18.01
N GLY A 280 -13.29 3.08 -17.64
CA GLY A 280 -14.29 2.08 -18.03
C GLY A 280 -15.69 2.40 -17.50
N VAL A 281 -15.80 2.71 -16.21
CA VAL A 281 -17.06 3.13 -15.55
C VAL A 281 -17.59 4.40 -16.20
N GLY A 282 -16.73 5.39 -16.42
CA GLY A 282 -17.12 6.67 -17.02
C GLY A 282 -17.70 6.48 -18.41
N ARG A 283 -17.08 5.64 -19.25
CA ARG A 283 -17.65 5.29 -20.57
C ARG A 283 -19.02 4.62 -20.49
N LEU A 284 -19.28 3.84 -19.44
CA LEU A 284 -20.54 3.13 -19.27
C LEU A 284 -21.66 4.01 -18.70
N VAL A 285 -21.32 5.06 -17.96
CA VAL A 285 -22.29 5.76 -17.10
C VAL A 285 -22.27 7.28 -17.21
N ASP A 286 -21.18 7.90 -17.64
CA ASP A 286 -21.10 9.36 -17.71
C ASP A 286 -21.93 9.92 -18.86
N ALA A 287 -22.43 11.13 -18.66
CA ALA A 287 -23.14 11.90 -19.68
C ALA A 287 -22.18 12.84 -20.42
N ASP A 288 -22.38 13.02 -21.72
CA ASP A 288 -21.70 14.09 -22.46
C ASP A 288 -22.37 15.43 -22.11
N MET A 289 -21.68 16.22 -21.30
CA MET A 289 -22.17 17.50 -20.81
C MET A 289 -22.43 18.51 -21.94
N ASN A 290 -21.74 18.40 -23.08
CA ASN A 290 -21.98 19.30 -24.22
C ASN A 290 -23.33 18.98 -24.89
N GLU A 291 -23.61 17.68 -25.06
CA GLU A 291 -24.89 17.23 -25.61
C GLU A 291 -26.03 17.55 -24.65
N GLU A 292 -25.91 17.17 -23.38
CA GLU A 292 -26.97 17.40 -22.40
C GLU A 292 -27.21 18.90 -22.12
N SER A 293 -26.18 19.74 -22.14
CA SER A 293 -26.35 21.20 -22.02
C SER A 293 -27.06 21.80 -23.25
N THR A 294 -26.78 21.27 -24.44
CA THR A 294 -27.46 21.71 -25.68
C THR A 294 -28.91 21.25 -25.67
N ARG A 295 -29.17 20.00 -25.25
CA ARG A 295 -30.50 19.43 -25.09
C ARG A 295 -31.33 20.19 -24.06
N LEU A 296 -30.73 20.57 -22.93
CA LEU A 296 -31.39 21.37 -21.89
C LEU A 296 -31.86 22.72 -22.43
N LYS A 297 -31.00 23.43 -23.17
CA LYS A 297 -31.35 24.71 -23.80
C LYS A 297 -32.46 24.55 -24.84
N ALA A 298 -32.41 23.47 -25.63
CA ALA A 298 -33.46 23.15 -26.59
C ALA A 298 -34.80 22.87 -25.89
N LEU A 299 -34.80 22.09 -24.80
CA LEU A 299 -35.99 21.79 -24.00
C LEU A 299 -36.57 23.04 -23.31
N GLN A 300 -35.73 23.92 -22.78
CA GLN A 300 -36.16 25.21 -22.24
C GLN A 300 -36.84 26.08 -23.31
N THR A 301 -36.28 26.11 -24.53
CA THR A 301 -36.87 26.84 -25.66
C THR A 301 -38.20 26.21 -26.09
N GLN A 302 -38.27 24.88 -26.15
CA GLN A 302 -39.50 24.14 -26.46
C GLN A 302 -40.58 24.35 -25.39
N GLN A 303 -40.20 24.44 -24.11
CA GLN A 303 -41.13 24.73 -23.02
C GLN A 303 -41.72 26.14 -23.19
N GLN A 304 -40.90 27.14 -23.49
CA GLN A 304 -41.36 28.51 -23.73
C GLN A 304 -42.32 28.57 -24.93
N LEU A 305 -41.99 27.90 -26.04
CA LEU A 305 -42.86 27.78 -27.21
C LEU A 305 -44.15 26.99 -26.91
N GLY A 306 -44.08 25.97 -26.05
CA GLY A 306 -45.22 25.18 -25.60
C GLY A 306 -46.20 25.99 -24.77
N ILE A 307 -45.69 26.82 -23.84
CA ILE A 307 -46.51 27.77 -23.06
C ILE A 307 -47.17 28.79 -23.99
N GLN A 308 -46.41 29.33 -24.95
CA GLN A 308 -46.95 30.26 -25.94
C GLN A 308 -48.03 29.61 -26.82
N SER A 309 -47.80 28.38 -27.27
CA SER A 309 -48.77 27.61 -28.06
C SER A 309 -50.04 27.28 -27.29
N LEU A 310 -49.92 26.97 -26.00
CA LEU A 310 -51.05 26.75 -25.10
C LEU A 310 -51.86 28.04 -24.87
N SER A 311 -51.18 29.18 -24.73
CA SER A 311 -51.82 30.49 -24.67
C SER A 311 -52.61 30.81 -25.95
N ILE A 312 -52.07 30.50 -27.13
CA ILE A 312 -52.74 30.69 -28.42
C ILE A 312 -53.93 29.71 -28.57
N ALA A 313 -53.77 28.46 -28.14
CA ALA A 313 -54.84 27.47 -28.16
C ALA A 313 -56.02 27.84 -27.25
N ASN A 314 -55.74 28.51 -26.12
CA ASN A 314 -56.77 29.03 -25.23
C ASN A 314 -57.49 30.27 -25.80
N SER A 315 -56.76 31.23 -26.38
CA SER A 315 -57.37 32.43 -26.97
C SER A 315 -58.25 32.12 -28.19
N ASN A 316 -57.94 31.06 -28.96
CA ASN A 316 -58.81 30.59 -30.04
C ASN A 316 -60.19 30.13 -29.56
N SER A 317 -60.29 29.56 -28.35
CA SER A 317 -61.60 29.17 -27.78
C SER A 317 -62.40 30.40 -27.31
N GLU A 318 -61.72 31.43 -26.81
CA GLU A 318 -62.34 32.71 -26.45
C GLU A 318 -62.88 33.47 -27.69
N ASN A 319 -62.12 33.45 -28.79
CA ASN A 319 -62.58 34.02 -30.06
C ASN A 319 -63.85 33.33 -30.58
N ILE A 320 -63.98 32.02 -30.42
CA ILE A 320 -65.20 31.28 -30.78
C ILE A 320 -66.38 31.68 -29.87
N LEU A 321 -66.16 31.86 -28.56
CA LEU A 321 -67.19 32.38 -27.65
C LEU A 321 -67.66 33.79 -28.02
N SER A 322 -66.77 34.64 -28.55
CA SER A 322 -67.14 35.99 -29.00
C SER A 322 -68.10 35.99 -30.21
N LEU A 323 -68.12 34.94 -31.02
CA LEU A 323 -69.03 34.76 -32.16
C LEU A 323 -70.45 34.33 -31.76
N PHE A 324 -70.63 33.84 -30.53
CA PHE A 324 -71.91 33.41 -29.97
C PHE A 324 -72.47 34.40 -28.92
N ARG A 325 -71.83 35.56 -28.76
CA ARG A 325 -72.34 36.72 -28.01
C ARG A 325 -72.98 37.72 -28.97
#